data_AF-A0A3B9SR57-F1
#
_entry.id   AF-A0A3B9SR57-F1
#
_cell.length_a   1.000
_cell.length_b   1.000
_cell.length_c   1.000
_cell.angle_alpha   90.00
_cell.angle_beta   90.00
_cell.angle_gamma   90.00
#
_symmetry.space_group_name_H-M   'P 1'
#
loop_
_entity.id
_entity.type
_entity.pdbx_description
1 polymer ?
#
loop_
_entity_poly.entity_id
_entity_poly.type
_entity_poly.pdbx_seq_one_letter_code
_entity_poly.pdbx_strand_id
1 'polypeptide(L)'
;LGGMLTNFQTIRRRIERLKELERMEASGRLELLPKKEVAELMHEKARLQKYLNGIKNMTYLPAALFVVDPRKERIAVAEARKLGIPIVAIVDTNCDPDEIDYVIPGNDDAIRAVRLLTSKMADAVLEGRQGEQSAAEEAR
;
A
#
# COMPACT_ATOMS: atom_id res chain seq x y z
N LEU A 1 -4.73 1.93 -9.95
CA LEU A 1 -3.53 1.79 -10.80
C LEU A 1 -3.25 0.29 -10.91
N GLY A 2 -3.30 -0.31 -12.10
CA GLY A 2 -2.98 -1.73 -12.26
C GLY A 2 -1.48 -1.99 -12.41
N GLY A 3 -1.02 -3.15 -11.97
CA GLY A 3 0.36 -3.60 -12.02
C GLY A 3 1.19 -3.26 -10.79
N MET A 4 0.57 -2.90 -9.66
CA MET A 4 1.33 -2.50 -8.46
C MET A 4 2.09 -3.67 -7.84
N LEU A 5 1.43 -4.83 -7.72
CA LEU A 5 2.01 -6.03 -7.13
C LEU A 5 2.66 -6.87 -8.23
N THR A 6 1.96 -7.06 -9.35
CA THR A 6 2.41 -7.95 -10.44
C THR A 6 3.61 -7.42 -11.22
N ASN A 7 3.81 -6.09 -11.30
CA ASN A 7 4.97 -5.46 -11.94
C ASN A 7 5.81 -4.65 -10.93
N PHE A 8 6.07 -5.27 -9.78
CA PHE A 8 6.78 -4.62 -8.66
C PHE A 8 8.15 -4.05 -9.06
N GLN A 9 8.89 -4.69 -9.96
CA GLN A 9 10.18 -4.18 -10.44
C GLN A 9 10.07 -2.80 -11.09
N THR A 10 9.01 -2.57 -11.89
CA THR A 10 8.80 -1.26 -12.53
C THR A 10 8.33 -0.23 -11.53
N ILE A 11 7.48 -0.63 -10.57
CA ILE A 11 7.03 0.24 -9.48
C ILE A 11 8.21 0.66 -8.59
N ARG A 12 9.14 -0.25 -8.29
CA ARG A 12 10.34 0.04 -7.51
C ARG A 12 11.20 1.12 -8.16
N ARG A 13 11.43 1.05 -9.47
CA ARG A 13 12.13 2.10 -10.23
C ARG A 13 11.43 3.46 -10.12
N ARG A 14 10.09 3.49 -10.14
CA ARG A 14 9.32 4.73 -9.96
C ARG A 14 9.40 5.27 -8.52
N ILE A 15 9.47 4.40 -7.51
CA ILE A 15 9.71 4.79 -6.11
C ILE A 15 11.12 5.36 -5.94
N GLU A 16 12.12 4.74 -6.56
CA GLU A 16 13.51 5.24 -6.57
C GLU A 16 13.59 6.63 -7.22
N ARG A 17 12.89 6.83 -8.36
CA ARG A 17 12.75 8.14 -9.00
C ARG A 17 12.09 9.17 -8.09
N LEU A 18 11.03 8.80 -7.38
CA LEU A 18 10.40 9.70 -6.40
C LEU A 18 11.38 10.10 -5.29
N LYS A 19 12.15 9.16 -4.75
CA LYS A 19 13.18 9.41 -3.72
C LYS A 19 14.34 10.25 -4.26
N GLU A 20 14.64 10.18 -5.55
CA GLU A 20 15.63 11.04 -6.20
C GLU A 20 15.12 12.48 -6.29
N LEU A 21 13.89 12.70 -6.76
CA LEU A 21 13.27 14.03 -6.86
C LEU A 21 13.21 14.74 -5.50
N GLU A 22 12.80 14.02 -4.45
CA GLU A 22 12.79 14.56 -3.09
C GLU A 22 14.19 14.91 -2.57
N ARG A 23 15.21 14.12 -2.94
CA ARG A 23 16.61 14.42 -2.58
C ARG A 23 17.12 15.66 -3.31
N MET A 24 16.80 15.81 -4.59
CA MET A 24 17.19 16.98 -5.39
C MET A 24 16.57 18.28 -4.86
N GLU A 25 15.33 18.20 -4.38
CA GLU A 25 14.65 19.33 -3.74
C GLU A 25 15.25 19.66 -2.38
N ALA A 26 15.48 18.64 -1.53
CA ALA A 26 16.10 18.85 -0.23
C ALA A 26 17.53 19.39 -0.32
N SER A 27 18.27 19.05 -1.39
CA SER A 27 19.64 19.55 -1.62
C SER A 27 19.69 20.91 -2.31
N GLY A 28 18.54 21.56 -2.60
CA GLY A 28 18.49 22.83 -3.33
C GLY A 28 18.92 22.75 -4.80
N ARG A 29 19.11 21.55 -5.36
CA ARG A 29 19.60 21.37 -6.74
C ARG A 29 18.58 21.82 -7.78
N LEU A 30 17.29 21.81 -7.42
CA LEU A 30 16.21 22.34 -8.25
C LEU A 30 16.33 23.86 -8.48
N GLU A 31 16.92 24.60 -7.54
CA GLU A 31 17.04 26.07 -7.64
C GLU A 31 18.07 26.51 -8.69
N LEU A 32 18.99 25.61 -9.06
CA LEU A 32 20.01 25.82 -10.09
C LEU A 32 19.48 25.62 -11.51
N LEU A 33 18.26 25.09 -11.66
CA LEU A 33 17.64 24.79 -12.95
C LEU A 33 16.73 25.92 -13.45
N PRO A 34 16.48 26.01 -14.76
CA PRO A 34 15.50 26.94 -15.31
C PRO A 34 14.10 26.70 -14.72
N LYS A 35 13.35 27.78 -14.46
CA LYS A 35 11.99 27.71 -13.87
C LYS A 35 11.04 26.75 -14.59
N LYS A 36 11.19 26.60 -15.91
CA LYS A 36 10.38 25.67 -16.71
C LYS A 36 10.66 24.21 -16.34
N GLU A 37 11.93 23.83 -16.22
CA GLU A 37 12.35 22.47 -15.85
C GLU A 37 11.95 22.15 -14.40
N VAL A 38 12.09 23.14 -13.50
CA VAL A 38 11.60 23.00 -12.11
C VAL A 38 10.11 22.70 -12.06
N ALA A 39 9.30 23.39 -12.87
CA ALA A 39 7.86 23.16 -12.92
C ALA A 39 7.52 21.74 -13.42
N GLU A 40 8.24 21.23 -14.43
CA GLU A 40 8.06 19.86 -14.94
C GLU A 40 8.43 18.81 -13.88
N LEU A 41 9.56 18.99 -13.19
CA LEU A 41 10.01 18.09 -12.13
C LEU A 41 9.06 18.10 -10.92
N MET A 42 8.54 19.27 -10.54
CA MET A 42 7.55 19.38 -9.46
C MET A 42 6.22 18.70 -9.83
N HIS A 43 5.80 18.80 -11.10
CA HIS A 43 4.62 18.10 -11.58
C HIS A 43 4.83 16.57 -11.60
N GLU A 44 6.01 16.11 -12.03
CA GLU A 44 6.41 14.69 -11.97
C GLU A 44 6.38 14.19 -10.52
N LYS A 45 7.01 14.92 -9.59
CA LYS A 45 7.03 14.61 -8.16
C LYS A 45 5.61 14.51 -7.60
N ALA A 46 4.76 15.52 -7.83
CA ALA A 46 3.39 15.54 -7.33
C ALA A 46 2.57 14.34 -7.84
N ARG A 47 2.74 13.99 -9.12
CA ARG A 47 2.10 12.81 -9.71
C ARG A 47 2.60 11.52 -9.06
N LEU A 48 3.91 11.35 -8.89
CA LEU A 48 4.48 10.16 -8.27
C LEU A 48 4.07 10.04 -6.79
N GLN A 49 4.07 11.14 -6.04
CA GLN A 49 3.63 11.18 -4.64
C GLN A 49 2.17 10.76 -4.51
N LYS A 50 1.27 11.28 -5.36
CA LYS A 50 -0.16 10.94 -5.32
C LYS A 50 -0.42 9.43 -5.38
N TYR A 51 0.36 8.68 -6.16
CA TYR A 51 0.14 7.25 -6.38
C TYR A 51 1.05 6.32 -5.55
N LEU A 52 2.27 6.75 -5.22
CA LEU A 52 3.30 5.85 -4.67
C LEU A 52 3.65 6.14 -3.21
N ASN A 53 3.10 7.20 -2.60
CA ASN A 53 3.47 7.57 -1.23
C ASN A 53 3.20 6.45 -0.22
N GLY A 54 2.08 5.73 -0.36
CA GLY A 54 1.73 4.62 0.55
C GLY A 54 2.68 3.41 0.49
N ILE A 55 3.37 3.21 -0.63
CA ILE A 55 4.25 2.06 -0.85
C ILE A 55 5.74 2.43 -0.88
N LYS A 56 6.07 3.70 -0.59
CA LYS A 56 7.43 4.25 -0.63
C LYS A 56 8.43 3.50 0.25
N ASN A 57 7.94 2.96 1.37
CA ASN A 57 8.73 2.25 2.36
C ASN A 57 8.70 0.72 2.16
N MET A 58 7.91 0.20 1.21
CA MET A 58 7.88 -1.23 0.92
C MET A 58 9.15 -1.66 0.19
N THR A 59 9.90 -2.58 0.79
CA THR A 59 11.12 -3.17 0.23
C THR A 59 10.84 -4.47 -0.52
N TYR A 60 9.84 -5.22 -0.07
CA TYR A 60 9.40 -6.50 -0.62
C TYR A 60 7.89 -6.52 -0.83
N LEU A 61 7.40 -7.53 -1.56
CA LEU A 61 5.97 -7.75 -1.75
C LEU A 61 5.29 -8.04 -0.40
N PRO A 62 4.05 -7.58 -0.19
CA PRO A 62 3.37 -7.81 1.08
C PRO A 62 3.09 -9.30 1.28
N ALA A 63 3.22 -9.77 2.51
CA ALA A 63 2.93 -11.16 2.88
C ALA A 63 1.42 -11.45 3.00
N ALA A 64 0.61 -10.42 3.22
CA ALA A 64 -0.85 -10.49 3.20
C ALA A 64 -1.40 -9.14 2.72
N LEU A 65 -2.58 -9.16 2.10
CA LEU A 65 -3.27 -7.97 1.64
C LEU A 65 -4.58 -7.79 2.40
N PHE A 66 -4.75 -6.63 3.04
CA PHE A 66 -6.03 -6.23 3.62
C PHE A 66 -6.80 -5.33 2.64
N VAL A 67 -8.01 -5.73 2.25
CA VAL A 67 -8.84 -5.02 1.26
C VAL A 67 -10.17 -4.59 1.88
N VAL A 68 -10.55 -3.33 1.63
CA VAL A 68 -11.89 -2.82 1.92
C VAL A 68 -12.65 -2.73 0.61
N ASP A 69 -13.85 -3.31 0.55
CA ASP A 69 -14.66 -3.42 -0.67
C ASP A 69 -13.93 -4.13 -1.85
N PRO A 70 -13.86 -5.47 -1.83
CA PRO A 70 -13.27 -6.29 -2.89
C PRO A 70 -13.86 -6.02 -4.28
N ARG A 71 -15.15 -5.66 -4.35
CA ARG A 71 -15.84 -5.41 -5.62
C ARG A 71 -15.33 -4.15 -6.30
N LYS A 72 -15.13 -3.06 -5.54
CA LYS A 72 -14.49 -1.84 -6.06
C LYS A 72 -13.00 -2.08 -6.34
N GLU A 73 -12.32 -2.86 -5.50
CA GLU A 73 -10.87 -3.11 -5.59
C GLU A 73 -10.49 -4.42 -6.31
N ARG A 74 -11.28 -4.84 -7.30
CA ARG A 74 -11.08 -6.09 -8.07
C ARG A 74 -9.67 -6.28 -8.65
N ILE A 75 -8.99 -5.18 -8.99
CA ILE A 75 -7.64 -5.21 -9.57
C ILE A 75 -6.64 -5.67 -8.51
N ALA A 76 -6.76 -5.16 -7.28
CA ALA A 76 -5.88 -5.54 -6.18
C ALA A 76 -6.09 -7.02 -5.80
N VAL A 77 -7.35 -7.46 -5.75
CA VAL A 77 -7.72 -8.87 -5.50
C VAL A 77 -7.13 -9.79 -6.59
N ALA A 78 -7.33 -9.46 -7.87
CA ALA A 78 -6.82 -10.25 -8.97
C ALA A 78 -5.28 -10.32 -8.99
N GLU A 79 -4.59 -9.23 -8.67
CA GLU A 79 -3.14 -9.20 -8.58
C GLU A 79 -2.59 -10.00 -7.40
N ALA A 80 -3.20 -9.87 -6.22
CA ALA A 80 -2.81 -10.62 -5.03
C ALA A 80 -3.00 -12.12 -5.24
N ARG A 81 -4.14 -12.53 -5.78
CA ARG A 81 -4.43 -13.93 -6.12
C ARG A 81 -3.44 -14.51 -7.13
N LYS A 82 -3.07 -13.74 -8.15
CA LYS A 82 -2.09 -14.17 -9.15
C LYS A 82 -0.70 -14.41 -8.55
N LEU A 83 -0.36 -13.68 -7.50
CA LEU A 83 0.92 -13.80 -6.79
C LEU A 83 0.87 -14.77 -5.60
N GLY A 84 -0.30 -15.33 -5.29
CA GLY A 84 -0.50 -16.19 -4.12
C GLY A 84 -0.39 -15.44 -2.79
N ILE A 85 -0.69 -14.14 -2.77
CA ILE A 85 -0.71 -13.35 -1.56
C ILE A 85 -2.08 -13.54 -0.88
N PRO A 86 -2.14 -14.00 0.38
CA PRO A 86 -3.40 -14.20 1.08
C PRO A 86 -4.14 -12.87 1.28
N ILE A 87 -5.45 -12.92 1.06
CA ILE A 87 -6.34 -11.75 1.04
C ILE A 87 -7.27 -11.82 2.26
N VAL A 88 -7.21 -10.78 3.08
CA VAL A 88 -8.15 -10.52 4.17
C VAL A 88 -9.04 -9.36 3.74
N ALA A 89 -10.35 -9.54 3.71
CA ALA A 89 -11.22 -8.45 3.24
C ALA A 89 -12.56 -8.34 3.96
N ILE A 90 -13.06 -7.11 4.00
CA ILE A 90 -14.42 -6.81 4.48
C ILE A 90 -15.38 -7.08 3.32
N VAL A 91 -16.32 -8.00 3.54
CA VAL A 91 -17.32 -8.42 2.54
C VAL A 91 -18.69 -8.00 3.02
N ASP A 92 -19.38 -7.24 2.17
CA ASP A 92 -20.81 -6.94 2.30
C ASP A 92 -21.64 -7.86 1.39
N THR A 93 -22.96 -7.76 1.47
CA THR A 93 -23.97 -8.54 0.73
C THR A 93 -23.80 -8.57 -0.80
N ASN A 94 -22.98 -7.70 -1.37
CA ASN A 94 -22.81 -7.51 -2.81
C ASN A 94 -21.46 -8.03 -3.37
N CYS A 95 -20.63 -8.67 -2.53
CA CYS A 95 -19.32 -9.18 -2.90
C CYS A 95 -19.29 -10.71 -2.83
N ASP A 96 -18.71 -11.36 -3.84
CA ASP A 96 -18.51 -12.81 -3.84
C ASP A 96 -17.34 -13.19 -2.91
N PRO A 97 -17.57 -13.97 -1.84
CA PRO A 97 -16.54 -14.31 -0.85
C PRO A 97 -15.50 -15.31 -1.36
N ASP A 98 -15.79 -16.00 -2.47
CA ASP A 98 -14.95 -17.08 -3.02
C ASP A 98 -13.57 -16.60 -3.50
N GLU A 99 -13.43 -15.31 -3.79
CA GLU A 99 -12.16 -14.72 -4.23
C GLU A 99 -11.24 -14.32 -3.06
N ILE A 100 -11.66 -14.54 -1.80
CA ILE A 100 -11.03 -14.01 -0.59
C ILE A 100 -10.71 -15.15 0.38
N ASP A 101 -9.47 -15.19 0.86
CA ASP A 101 -9.03 -16.26 1.77
C ASP A 101 -9.61 -16.10 3.18
N TYR A 102 -9.67 -14.86 3.68
CA TYR A 102 -10.18 -14.53 5.01
C TYR A 102 -11.27 -13.46 4.93
N VAL A 103 -12.50 -13.90 5.07
CA VAL A 103 -13.69 -13.06 4.93
C VAL A 103 -14.10 -12.48 6.28
N ILE A 104 -14.22 -11.15 6.35
CA ILE A 104 -14.80 -10.42 7.48
C ILE A 104 -16.17 -9.90 7.04
N PRO A 105 -17.29 -10.51 7.50
CA PRO A 105 -18.61 -10.00 7.16
C PRO A 105 -18.81 -8.64 7.83
N GLY A 106 -19.14 -7.62 7.04
CA GLY A 106 -19.29 -6.27 7.56
C GLY A 106 -19.76 -5.26 6.53
N ASN A 107 -20.22 -4.12 7.02
CA ASN A 107 -20.63 -3.01 6.18
C ASN A 107 -19.39 -2.19 5.77
N ASP A 108 -19.13 -2.13 4.47
CA ASP A 108 -18.03 -1.40 3.84
C ASP A 108 -18.40 0.03 3.41
N ASP A 109 -19.68 0.34 3.25
CA ASP A 109 -20.18 1.69 2.91
C ASP A 109 -20.13 2.66 4.12
N ALA A 110 -20.20 2.14 5.34
CA ALA A 110 -20.17 2.98 6.54
C ALA A 110 -18.74 3.35 6.97
N ILE A 111 -18.37 4.63 6.85
CA ILE A 111 -17.06 5.17 7.29
C ILE A 111 -16.71 4.75 8.73
N ARG A 112 -17.70 4.73 9.64
CA ARG A 112 -17.49 4.30 11.04
C ARG A 112 -17.12 2.82 11.15
N ALA A 113 -17.74 1.96 10.34
CA ALA A 113 -17.46 0.53 10.33
C ALA A 113 -16.08 0.25 9.72
N VAL A 114 -15.77 0.87 8.57
CA VAL A 114 -14.44 0.78 7.95
C VAL A 114 -13.36 1.28 8.91
N ARG A 115 -13.57 2.42 9.58
CA ARG A 115 -12.61 2.96 10.56
C ARG A 115 -12.40 2.02 11.74
N LEU A 116 -13.47 1.41 12.26
CA LEU A 116 -13.39 0.46 13.36
C LEU A 116 -12.60 -0.81 12.96
N LEU A 117 -12.93 -1.37 11.80
CA LEU A 117 -12.29 -2.59 11.31
C LEU A 117 -10.81 -2.35 10.96
N THR A 118 -10.51 -1.25 10.25
CA THR A 118 -9.12 -0.86 9.95
C THR A 118 -8.32 -0.56 11.21
N SER A 119 -8.89 0.11 12.22
CA SER A 119 -8.19 0.35 13.48
C SER A 119 -7.90 -0.95 14.23
N LYS A 120 -8.87 -1.87 14.30
CA LYS A 120 -8.67 -3.17 14.94
C LYS A 120 -7.66 -4.06 14.21
N MET A 121 -7.63 -3.98 12.89
CA MET A 121 -6.61 -4.66 12.09
C MET A 121 -5.22 -4.05 12.36
N ALA A 122 -5.12 -2.73 12.47
CA ALA A 122 -3.87 -2.07 12.81
C ALA A 122 -3.38 -2.45 14.22
N ASP A 123 -4.28 -2.48 15.21
CA ASP A 123 -3.99 -2.94 16.57
C ASP A 123 -3.45 -4.39 16.54
N ALA A 124 -4.13 -5.30 15.84
CA ALA A 124 -3.71 -6.70 15.72
C ALA A 124 -2.33 -6.86 15.06
N VAL A 125 -2.02 -6.05 14.03
CA VAL A 125 -0.69 -6.06 13.39
C VAL A 125 0.39 -5.53 14.33
N LEU A 126 0.07 -4.52 15.16
CA LEU A 126 1.00 -3.99 16.16
C LEU A 126 1.25 -4.99 17.28
N GLU A 127 0.19 -5.62 17.80
CA GLU A 127 0.28 -6.68 18.81
C GLU A 127 1.09 -7.87 18.30
N GLY A 128 0.86 -8.32 17.06
CA GLY A 128 1.64 -9.39 16.44
C GLY A 128 3.14 -9.05 16.35
N ARG A 129 3.48 -7.82 15.97
CA ARG A 129 4.87 -7.35 15.93
C ARG A 129 5.53 -7.24 17.31
N GLN A 130 4.77 -6.83 18.33
CA GLN A 130 5.26 -6.78 19.70
C GLN A 130 5.46 -8.19 20.27
N GLY A 131 4.53 -9.10 20.01
CA GLY A 131 4.66 -10.51 20.39
C GLY A 131 5.87 -11.20 19.75
N GLU A 132 6.19 -10.88 18.49
CA GLU A 132 7.42 -11.32 17.83
C GLU A 132 8.68 -10.76 18.51
N GLN A 133 8.65 -9.51 18.99
CA GLN A 133 9.79 -8.91 19.72
C GLN A 133 10.02 -9.61 21.07
N SER A 134 8.97 -9.89 21.83
CA SER A 134 9.08 -10.61 23.11
C SER A 134 9.59 -12.04 22.93
N ALA A 135 9.08 -12.77 21.93
CA ALA A 135 9.51 -14.14 21.65
C ALA A 135 10.96 -14.22 21.13
N ALA A 136 11.43 -13.20 20.40
CA ALA A 136 12.82 -13.09 19.97
C ALA A 136 13.79 -12.70 21.10
N GLU A 137 13.29 -12.05 22.15
CA GLU A 137 14.06 -11.67 23.35
C GLU A 137 14.16 -12.85 24.34
N GLU A 138 13.15 -13.70 24.44
CA GLU A 138 13.18 -14.95 25.24
C GLU A 138 14.01 -16.07 24.59
N ALA A 139 14.24 -16.02 23.27
CA ALA A 139 15.05 -16.98 22.55
C ALA A 139 16.55 -16.63 22.47
N ARG A 140 16.98 -15.55 23.13
CA ARG A 140 18.38 -15.09 23.22
C ARG A 140 18.98 -15.32 24.60
#